data_AF-A0A920UMU4-F1
#
_entry.id   AF-A0A920UMU4-F1
#
_cell.length_a   1.000
_cell.length_b   1.000
_cell.length_c   1.000
_cell.angle_alpha   90.00
_cell.angle_beta   90.00
_cell.angle_gamma   90.00
#
_symmetry.space_group_name_H-M   'P 1'
#
loop_
_entity.id
_entity.type
_entity.pdbx_description
1 polymer ?
#
loop_
_entity_poly.entity_id
_entity_poly.type
_entity_poly.pdbx_seq_one_letter_code
_entity_poly.pdbx_strand_id
1 'polypeptide(L)'
;MYRAAIAETHEQGLRAVAHVFYLDDAKELVRSGIDGFAHMVRAAPGVDDQLVGMIRDADLFQCTAMSIPKRLVDNLSWIDDPALSETVRPEVIDEWRSNLEAATPEAVQRTRTQYAGLEASLRRLHAGGARIVLCADKGAVNSGSGVHRAPGA
;
A
#
# COMPACT_ATOMS: atom_id res chain seq x y z
N MET A 1 10.21 -3.02 -20.78
CA MET A 1 11.05 -3.85 -19.90
C MET A 1 10.22 -4.82 -19.05
N TYR A 2 9.11 -4.39 -18.41
CA TYR A 2 8.28 -5.24 -17.56
C TYR A 2 7.55 -6.39 -18.27
N ARG A 3 7.13 -6.25 -19.55
CA ARG A 3 6.47 -7.35 -20.30
C ARG A 3 7.28 -8.65 -20.33
N ALA A 4 8.59 -8.57 -20.60
CA ALA A 4 9.45 -9.75 -20.64
C ALA A 4 9.62 -10.39 -19.27
N ALA A 5 9.77 -9.57 -18.22
CA ALA A 5 9.88 -10.07 -16.84
C ALA A 5 8.57 -10.76 -16.37
N ILE A 6 7.41 -10.20 -16.72
CA ILE A 6 6.11 -10.79 -16.41
C ILE A 6 5.94 -12.11 -17.18
N ALA A 7 6.25 -12.13 -18.47
CA ALA A 7 6.16 -13.33 -19.29
C ALA A 7 7.04 -14.47 -18.73
N GLU A 8 8.31 -14.20 -18.42
CA GLU A 8 9.21 -15.19 -17.79
C GLU A 8 8.66 -15.66 -16.45
N THR A 9 8.13 -14.76 -15.62
CA THR A 9 7.54 -15.12 -14.32
C THR A 9 6.39 -16.13 -14.49
N HIS A 10 5.56 -15.93 -15.52
CA HIS A 10 4.46 -16.83 -15.86
C HIS A 10 4.94 -18.15 -16.46
N GLU A 11 6.02 -18.16 -17.27
CA GLU A 11 6.66 -19.39 -17.76
C GLU A 11 7.15 -20.29 -16.62
N GLN A 12 7.57 -19.68 -15.50
CA GLN A 12 7.95 -20.39 -14.28
C GLN A 12 6.75 -20.77 -13.37
N GLY A 13 5.51 -20.48 -13.79
CA GLY A 13 4.30 -20.77 -13.01
C GLY A 13 4.12 -19.87 -11.78
N LEU A 14 4.78 -18.72 -11.74
CA LEU A 14 4.72 -17.75 -10.64
C LEU A 14 3.79 -16.59 -10.99
N ARG A 15 3.43 -15.79 -9.99
CA ARG A 15 2.67 -14.53 -10.16
C ARG A 15 3.59 -13.32 -10.08
N ALA A 16 3.33 -12.33 -10.93
CA ALA A 16 4.05 -11.07 -10.94
C ALA A 16 3.24 -9.98 -10.21
N VAL A 17 3.86 -9.32 -9.22
CA VAL A 17 3.25 -8.24 -8.44
C VAL A 17 4.12 -7.00 -8.54
N ALA A 18 3.51 -5.84 -8.81
CA ALA A 18 4.25 -4.61 -9.04
C ALA A 18 3.99 -3.54 -7.98
N HIS A 19 5.05 -2.82 -7.60
CA HIS A 19 4.93 -1.50 -7.01
C HIS A 19 4.57 -0.48 -8.10
N VAL A 20 3.57 0.36 -7.86
CA VAL A 20 3.11 1.37 -8.84
C VAL A 20 2.90 2.74 -8.20
N PHE A 21 3.09 3.80 -8.97
CA PHE A 21 2.89 5.17 -8.49
C PHE A 21 2.02 6.03 -9.43
N TYR A 22 2.22 5.91 -10.74
CA TYR A 22 1.49 6.66 -11.76
C TYR A 22 0.36 5.84 -12.40
N LEU A 23 -0.70 6.51 -12.84
CA LEU A 23 -1.89 5.90 -13.43
C LEU A 23 -1.57 5.20 -14.76
N ASP A 24 -0.79 5.84 -15.63
CA ASP A 24 -0.48 5.27 -16.94
C ASP A 24 0.41 4.03 -16.82
N ASP A 25 1.36 4.04 -15.90
CA ASP A 25 2.18 2.87 -15.58
C ASP A 25 1.31 1.70 -15.06
N ALA A 26 0.33 1.99 -14.20
CA ALA A 26 -0.61 0.97 -13.73
C ALA A 26 -1.36 0.33 -14.89
N LYS A 27 -1.91 1.15 -15.80
CA LYS A 27 -2.63 0.64 -16.98
C LYS A 27 -1.72 -0.18 -17.89
N GLU A 28 -0.48 0.26 -18.12
CA GLU A 28 0.49 -0.51 -18.92
C GLU A 28 0.89 -1.83 -18.24
N LEU A 29 1.00 -1.87 -16.91
CA LEU A 29 1.25 -3.10 -16.17
C LEU A 29 0.09 -4.09 -16.29
N VAL A 30 -1.16 -3.63 -16.21
CA VAL A 30 -2.32 -4.51 -16.45
C VAL A 30 -2.32 -5.04 -17.89
N ARG A 31 -2.05 -4.18 -18.89
CA ARG A 31 -1.89 -4.61 -20.30
C ARG A 31 -0.72 -5.58 -20.50
N SER A 32 0.23 -5.59 -19.58
CA SER A 32 1.39 -6.48 -19.61
C SER A 32 1.17 -7.79 -18.87
N GLY A 33 0.00 -7.99 -18.25
CA GLY A 33 -0.37 -9.24 -17.56
C GLY A 33 0.04 -9.31 -16.09
N ILE A 34 0.22 -8.18 -15.39
CA ILE A 34 0.51 -8.22 -13.95
C ILE A 34 -0.64 -8.88 -13.16
N ASP A 35 -0.33 -9.61 -12.09
CA ASP A 35 -1.32 -10.32 -11.26
C ASP A 35 -1.83 -9.50 -10.07
N GLY A 36 -1.08 -8.46 -9.68
CA GLY A 36 -1.43 -7.63 -8.54
C GLY A 36 -0.59 -6.37 -8.40
N PHE A 37 -1.12 -5.42 -7.65
CA PHE A 37 -0.40 -4.22 -7.23
C PHE A 37 -0.12 -4.24 -5.74
N ALA A 38 1.11 -3.93 -5.33
CA ALA A 38 1.52 -3.83 -3.93
C ALA A 38 1.02 -2.53 -3.25
N HIS A 39 0.79 -1.48 -4.04
CA HIS A 39 0.23 -0.20 -3.61
C HIS A 39 -0.77 0.34 -4.62
N MET A 40 -1.58 1.32 -4.20
CA MET A 40 -2.41 2.09 -5.12
C MET A 40 -1.62 3.19 -5.83
N VAL A 41 -2.16 3.67 -6.96
CA VAL A 41 -1.70 4.88 -7.64
C VAL A 41 -1.79 6.06 -6.67
N ARG A 42 -0.67 6.75 -6.45
CA ARG A 42 -0.52 7.86 -5.49
C ARG A 42 -0.33 9.21 -6.16
N ALA A 43 0.18 9.22 -7.39
CA ALA A 43 0.19 10.43 -8.21
C ALA A 43 -1.25 10.87 -8.49
N ALA A 44 -1.50 12.19 -8.44
CA ALA A 44 -2.74 12.73 -8.97
C ALA A 44 -2.89 12.35 -10.45
N PRO A 45 -4.10 11.98 -10.92
CA PRO A 45 -5.40 12.08 -10.24
C PRO A 45 -5.77 10.88 -9.36
N GLY A 46 -4.89 9.90 -9.17
CA GLY A 46 -5.19 8.63 -8.52
C GLY A 46 -5.77 7.61 -9.50
N VAL A 47 -6.59 6.69 -9.00
CA VAL A 47 -7.27 5.67 -9.82
C VAL A 47 -8.47 6.28 -10.57
N ASP A 48 -8.61 5.94 -11.85
CA ASP A 48 -9.75 6.26 -12.70
C ASP A 48 -10.60 5.02 -13.06
N ASP A 49 -11.77 5.26 -13.65
CA ASP A 49 -12.73 4.19 -13.97
C ASP A 49 -12.18 3.19 -15.00
N GLN A 50 -11.29 3.64 -15.89
CA GLN A 50 -10.62 2.76 -16.84
C GLN A 50 -9.73 1.76 -16.11
N LEU A 51 -8.86 2.22 -15.21
CA LEU A 51 -8.01 1.32 -14.42
C LEU A 51 -8.86 0.40 -13.53
N VAL A 52 -9.95 0.88 -12.93
CA VAL A 52 -10.86 0.04 -12.13
C VAL A 52 -11.45 -1.09 -12.98
N GLY A 53 -11.96 -0.78 -14.18
CA GLY A 53 -12.47 -1.78 -15.11
C GLY A 53 -11.40 -2.79 -15.50
N MET A 54 -10.19 -2.34 -15.82
CA MET A 54 -9.07 -3.21 -16.16
C MET A 54 -8.68 -4.15 -15.00
N ILE A 55 -8.65 -3.65 -13.76
CA ILE A 55 -8.36 -4.47 -12.57
C ILE A 55 -9.44 -5.54 -12.36
N ARG A 56 -10.72 -5.15 -12.47
CA ARG A 56 -11.85 -6.08 -12.35
C ARG A 56 -11.82 -7.16 -13.43
N ASP A 57 -11.68 -6.75 -14.70
CA ASP A 57 -11.79 -7.65 -15.84
C ASP A 57 -10.61 -8.65 -15.90
N ALA A 58 -9.46 -8.28 -15.34
CA ALA A 58 -8.28 -9.15 -15.22
C ALA A 58 -8.23 -9.97 -13.91
N ASP A 59 -9.22 -9.86 -13.00
CA ASP A 59 -9.19 -10.42 -11.63
C ASP A 59 -7.89 -10.09 -10.86
N LEU A 60 -7.35 -8.89 -11.08
CA LEU A 60 -6.14 -8.40 -10.46
C LEU A 60 -6.43 -7.98 -9.02
N PHE A 61 -5.56 -8.36 -8.07
CA PHE A 61 -5.70 -7.89 -6.70
C PHE A 61 -5.00 -6.53 -6.47
N GLN A 62 -5.68 -5.62 -5.79
CA GLN A 62 -5.15 -4.32 -5.40
C GLN A 62 -4.84 -4.31 -3.89
N CYS A 63 -3.56 -4.31 -3.52
CA CYS A 63 -3.13 -3.97 -2.16
C CYS A 63 -3.23 -2.46 -1.92
N THR A 64 -3.72 -2.08 -0.76
CA THR A 64 -3.94 -0.66 -0.42
C THR A 64 -2.72 -0.01 0.22
N ALA A 65 -2.03 -0.69 1.16
CA ALA A 65 -0.87 -0.18 1.90
C ALA A 65 -1.10 1.20 2.54
N MET A 66 -2.36 1.53 2.87
CA MET A 66 -2.76 2.84 3.37
C MET A 66 -2.26 3.11 4.80
N SER A 67 -1.77 2.08 5.52
CA SER A 67 -1.18 2.26 6.85
C SER A 67 0.07 3.14 6.85
N ILE A 68 0.80 3.18 5.72
CA ILE A 68 2.01 4.00 5.55
C ILE A 68 1.71 5.50 5.65
N PRO A 69 0.79 6.08 4.86
CA PRO A 69 0.42 7.48 5.03
C PRO A 69 -0.43 7.72 6.28
N LYS A 70 -1.26 6.75 6.72
CA LYS A 70 -2.15 6.91 7.89
C LYS A 70 -1.39 7.25 9.17
N ARG A 71 -0.20 6.68 9.38
CA ARG A 71 0.63 6.88 10.58
C ARG A 71 0.99 8.35 10.86
N LEU A 72 0.96 9.21 9.84
CA LEU A 72 1.27 10.64 9.95
C LEU A 72 0.02 11.53 9.85
N VAL A 73 -1.14 10.94 9.57
CA VAL A 73 -2.41 11.66 9.42
C VAL A 73 -3.25 11.58 10.68
N ASP A 74 -3.22 10.43 11.37
CA ASP A 74 -3.89 10.21 12.64
C ASP A 74 -3.05 10.67 13.85
N ASN A 75 -3.67 10.59 15.03
CA ASN A 75 -2.92 10.69 16.28
C ASN A 75 -1.89 9.54 16.40
N LEU A 76 -0.81 9.79 17.13
CA LEU A 76 0.28 8.82 17.28
C LEU A 76 0.00 7.76 18.35
N SER A 77 -1.23 7.64 18.88
CA SER A 77 -1.51 6.76 20.03
C SER A 77 -1.27 5.28 19.74
N TRP A 78 -1.23 4.88 18.46
CA TRP A 78 -0.89 3.52 18.05
C TRP A 78 0.52 3.11 18.44
N ILE A 79 1.44 4.06 18.64
CA ILE A 79 2.82 3.77 19.05
C ILE A 79 2.93 3.40 20.54
N ASP A 80 1.92 3.78 21.32
CA ASP A 80 1.83 3.50 22.75
C ASP A 80 0.99 2.24 23.04
N ASP A 81 0.60 1.49 22.00
CA ASP A 81 -0.13 0.23 22.15
C ASP A 81 0.76 -0.80 22.88
N PRO A 82 0.32 -1.36 24.02
CA PRO A 82 1.09 -2.36 24.76
C PRO A 82 1.53 -3.56 23.90
N ALA A 83 0.75 -3.93 22.88
CA ALA A 83 1.07 -5.04 21.98
C ALA A 83 2.35 -4.78 21.15
N LEU A 84 2.76 -3.52 20.94
CA LEU A 84 4.04 -3.21 20.31
C LEU A 84 5.21 -3.64 21.20
N SER A 85 5.10 -3.42 22.52
CA SER A 85 6.19 -3.73 23.47
C SER A 85 6.47 -5.23 23.60
N GLU A 86 5.53 -6.08 23.22
CA GLU A 86 5.70 -7.54 23.22
C GLU A 86 6.66 -8.04 22.12
N THR A 87 6.85 -7.25 21.05
CA THR A 87 7.47 -7.72 19.80
C THR A 87 8.48 -6.75 19.20
N VAL A 88 8.46 -5.48 19.62
CA VAL A 88 9.35 -4.42 19.16
C VAL A 88 10.17 -3.94 20.34
N ARG A 89 11.50 -3.89 20.16
CA ARG A 89 12.39 -3.40 21.22
C ARG A 89 12.12 -1.92 21.51
N PRO A 90 12.23 -1.46 22.77
CA PRO A 90 11.96 -0.07 23.14
C PRO A 90 12.71 0.95 22.29
N GLU A 91 13.97 0.68 21.93
CA GLU A 91 14.80 1.62 21.16
C GLU A 91 14.25 1.84 19.74
N VAL A 92 13.60 0.83 19.16
CA VAL A 92 12.97 0.92 17.83
C VAL A 92 11.67 1.70 17.92
N ILE A 93 10.91 1.54 19.00
CA ILE A 93 9.69 2.31 19.25
C ILE A 93 10.06 3.79 19.41
N ASP A 94 11.11 4.10 20.17
CA ASP A 94 11.58 5.46 20.38
C ASP A 94 12.10 6.09 19.08
N GLU A 95 12.81 5.33 18.24
CA GLU A 95 13.21 5.77 16.90
C GLU A 95 12.00 6.11 16.01
N TRP A 96 10.98 5.24 15.98
CA TRP A 96 9.77 5.52 15.21
C TRP A 96 9.05 6.76 15.74
N ARG A 97 8.95 6.92 17.06
CA ARG A 97 8.32 8.10 17.69
C ARG A 97 9.06 9.37 17.29
N SER A 98 10.38 9.40 17.45
CA SER A 98 11.21 10.55 17.07
C SER A 98 11.05 10.89 15.59
N ASN A 99 11.01 9.90 14.70
CA ASN A 99 10.84 10.11 13.27
C ASN A 99 9.45 10.65 12.91
N LEU A 100 8.40 10.26 13.64
CA LEU A 100 7.04 10.76 13.44
C LEU A 100 6.88 12.19 13.95
N GLU A 101 7.43 12.49 15.12
CA GLU A 101 7.39 13.82 15.74
C GLU A 101 8.26 14.85 15.00
N ALA A 102 9.34 14.41 14.35
CA ALA A 102 10.20 15.27 13.53
C ALA A 102 9.57 15.68 12.18
N ALA A 103 8.39 15.16 11.82
CA ALA A 103 7.73 15.50 10.57
C ALA A 103 7.29 16.98 10.55
N THR A 104 7.66 17.71 9.49
CA THR A 104 7.26 19.11 9.36
C THR A 104 5.76 19.26 9.09
N PRO A 105 5.14 20.40 9.45
CA PRO A 105 3.73 20.67 9.13
C PRO A 105 3.41 20.51 7.63
N GLU A 106 4.33 20.87 6.74
CA GLU A 106 4.19 20.70 5.29
C GLU A 106 4.18 19.23 4.89
N ALA A 107 5.04 18.40 5.51
CA ALA A 107 5.07 16.96 5.27
C ALA A 107 3.78 16.27 5.74
N VAL A 108 3.27 16.69 6.91
CA VAL A 108 1.96 16.25 7.43
C VAL A 108 0.84 16.64 6.47
N GLN A 109 0.79 17.90 6.04
CA GLN A 109 -0.26 18.38 5.14
C GLN A 109 -0.20 17.71 3.76
N ARG A 110 1.00 17.49 3.20
CA ARG A 110 1.17 16.72 1.96
C ARG A 110 0.66 15.30 2.10
N THR A 111 0.97 14.64 3.22
CA THR A 111 0.51 13.28 3.51
C THR A 111 -1.02 13.23 3.67
N ARG A 112 -1.64 14.23 4.31
CA ARG A 112 -3.11 14.36 4.40
C ARG A 112 -3.76 14.45 3.03
N THR A 113 -3.23 15.29 2.14
CA THR A 113 -3.74 15.41 0.76
C THR A 113 -3.60 14.09 0.00
N GLN A 114 -2.45 13.42 0.08
CA GLN A 114 -2.25 12.13 -0.55
C GLN A 114 -3.21 11.06 0.02
N TYR A 115 -3.38 11.02 1.34
CA TYR A 115 -4.27 10.07 2.02
C TYR A 115 -5.72 10.25 1.57
N ALA A 116 -6.22 11.49 1.48
CA ALA A 116 -7.55 11.78 0.94
C ALA A 116 -7.72 11.29 -0.51
N GLY A 117 -6.69 11.44 -1.35
CA GLY A 117 -6.68 10.89 -2.72
C GLY A 117 -6.72 9.35 -2.75
N LEU A 118 -6.03 8.69 -1.82
CA LEU A 118 -6.07 7.23 -1.66
C LEU A 118 -7.43 6.75 -1.18
N GLU A 119 -8.08 7.47 -0.25
CA GLU A 119 -9.45 7.14 0.15
C GLU A 119 -10.44 7.28 -1.00
N ALA A 120 -10.31 8.34 -1.82
CA ALA A 120 -11.14 8.50 -3.01
C ALA A 120 -10.92 7.36 -4.02
N SER A 121 -9.67 6.96 -4.23
CA SER A 121 -9.31 5.82 -5.09
C SER A 121 -9.86 4.51 -4.56
N LEU A 122 -9.77 4.27 -3.25
CA LEU A 122 -10.34 3.08 -2.60
C LEU A 122 -11.86 2.99 -2.79
N ARG A 123 -12.57 4.11 -2.61
CA ARG A 123 -14.02 4.17 -2.85
C ARG A 123 -14.37 3.82 -4.30
N ARG A 124 -13.61 4.33 -5.28
CA ARG A 124 -13.81 4.01 -6.71
C ARG A 124 -13.57 2.53 -7.01
N LEU A 125 -12.45 1.98 -6.54
CA LEU A 125 -12.11 0.56 -6.69
C LEU A 125 -13.22 -0.33 -6.11
N HIS A 126 -13.70 0.00 -4.91
CA HIS A 126 -14.77 -0.74 -4.25
C HIS A 126 -16.09 -0.65 -5.04
N ALA A 127 -16.49 0.56 -5.44
CA ALA A 127 -17.71 0.79 -6.20
C ALA A 127 -17.70 0.10 -7.57
N GLY A 128 -16.55 -0.01 -8.23
CA GLY A 128 -16.39 -0.70 -9.51
C GLY A 128 -16.18 -2.21 -9.41
N GLY A 129 -16.22 -2.79 -8.20
CA GLY A 129 -16.10 -4.22 -7.99
C GLY A 129 -14.69 -4.80 -8.14
N ALA A 130 -13.65 -3.97 -8.00
CA ALA A 130 -12.27 -4.44 -8.02
C ALA A 130 -11.96 -5.32 -6.78
N ARG A 131 -11.11 -6.33 -6.96
CA ARG A 131 -10.62 -7.16 -5.87
C ARG A 131 -9.61 -6.38 -5.02
N ILE A 132 -10.03 -5.94 -3.85
CA ILE A 132 -9.19 -5.21 -2.90
C ILE A 132 -8.69 -6.17 -1.81
N VAL A 133 -7.41 -6.08 -1.48
CA VAL A 133 -6.79 -6.88 -0.41
C VAL A 133 -6.15 -5.97 0.65
N LEU A 134 -6.28 -6.38 1.91
CA LEU A 134 -5.64 -5.69 3.03
C LEU A 134 -4.14 -6.00 3.02
N CYS A 135 -3.34 -4.97 2.84
CA CYS A 135 -1.88 -5.06 2.88
C CYS A 135 -1.35 -3.86 3.66
N ALA A 136 -0.39 -4.09 4.54
CA ALA A 136 0.13 -3.07 5.44
C ALA A 136 1.52 -2.55 5.03
N ASP A 137 2.21 -3.27 4.12
CA ASP A 137 3.57 -3.00 3.65
C ASP A 137 4.57 -2.77 4.81
N LYS A 138 4.45 -3.67 5.79
CA LYS A 138 5.23 -3.68 7.03
C LYS A 138 6.64 -4.19 6.77
N GLY A 139 7.63 -3.55 7.39
CA GLY A 139 9.06 -3.84 7.17
C GLY A 139 9.76 -2.89 6.19
N ALA A 140 9.02 -2.08 5.43
CA ALA A 140 9.56 -0.93 4.71
C ALA A 140 9.72 0.27 5.66
N VAL A 141 10.83 1.03 5.56
CA VAL A 141 11.12 2.31 6.25
C VAL A 141 10.05 2.81 7.24
N ASN A 142 10.30 2.59 8.54
CA ASN A 142 9.49 3.12 9.67
C ASN A 142 8.00 2.72 9.68
N SER A 143 7.61 1.61 9.05
CA SER A 143 6.20 1.14 9.02
C SER A 143 5.84 0.14 10.12
N GLY A 144 6.78 -0.28 10.96
CA GLY A 144 6.56 -1.31 11.97
C GLY A 144 6.64 -2.74 11.43
N SER A 145 7.03 -3.68 12.27
CA SER A 145 6.97 -5.12 11.99
C SER A 145 5.52 -5.60 12.15
N GLY A 146 5.01 -6.36 11.18
CA GLY A 146 3.71 -7.02 11.29
C GLY A 146 3.85 -8.27 12.15
N VAL A 147 3.15 -8.33 13.28
CA VAL A 147 3.05 -9.56 14.09
C VAL A 147 1.76 -10.25 13.71
N HIS A 148 1.87 -11.31 12.92
CA HIS A 148 0.75 -12.23 12.73
C HIS A 148 0.84 -13.29 13.81
N ARG A 149 0.05 -13.16 14.89
CA ARG A 149 -0.17 -14.29 15.79
C ARG A 149 -1.14 -15.23 15.07
N ALA A 150 -0.67 -16.40 14.67
CA ALA A 150 -1.58 -17.46 14.22
C ALA A 150 -2.48 -17.85 15.41
N PRO A 151 -3.78 -18.10 15.21
CA PRO A 151 -4.61 -18.67 16.26
C PRO A 151 -4.12 -20.09 16.54
N GLY A 152 -3.56 -20.33 17.73
CA GLY A 152 -3.19 -21.66 18.22
C GLY A 152 -1.68 -21.92 18.26
N ALA A 153 -1.04 -21.45 19.33
CA ALA A 153 0.15 -22.04 19.95
C ALA A 153 0.14 -21.69 21.44
#